data_AF-A0A955HLW8-F1
#
_entry.id   AF-A0A955HLW8-F1
#
_cell.length_a   1.000
_cell.length_b   1.000
_cell.length_c   1.000
_cell.angle_alpha   90.00
_cell.angle_beta   90.00
_cell.angle_gamma   90.00
#
_symmetry.space_group_name_H-M   'P 1'
#
loop_
_entity.id
_entity.type
_entity.pdbx_description
1 polymer ?
#
loop_
_entity_poly.entity_id
_entity_poly.type
_entity_poly.pdbx_seq_one_letter_code
_entity_poly.pdbx_strand_id
1 'polypeptide(L)'
;MFIPIWIIVIAVVIFYYWSKSNQSNIQTNSSEYFEEIASRYKEYLFELAHFDSPRIIDLQDKHLVMEINYLRLKQRISHNEEKKIEIARDWASYVQSLNELKSARVLLDVDMSESAYENFEEASKEPYIITEEVEKKFKSLLGKDFQKLLPNYDERQKKAKKSGKSKSPFFLDWKIFYSNSPSYQRLIELKDKEKSSKE
;
A
#
# COMPACT_ATOMS: atom_id res chain seq x y z
N MET A 1 -53.19 -7.25 -36.21
CA MET A 1 -52.11 -8.25 -36.07
C MET A 1 -52.00 -8.58 -34.59
N PHE A 2 -52.37 -9.80 -34.17
CA PHE A 2 -52.38 -10.20 -32.77
C PHE A 2 -51.00 -10.72 -32.41
N ILE A 3 -50.25 -10.01 -31.57
CA ILE A 3 -48.96 -10.50 -31.07
C ILE A 3 -49.29 -11.47 -29.93
N PRO A 4 -48.95 -12.77 -30.07
CA PRO A 4 -49.25 -13.74 -29.04
C PRO A 4 -48.50 -13.42 -27.74
N ILE A 5 -49.22 -13.48 -26.62
CA ILE A 5 -48.70 -13.16 -25.27
C ILE A 5 -47.44 -13.97 -24.93
N TRP A 6 -47.32 -15.20 -25.45
CA TRP A 6 -46.15 -16.05 -25.21
C TRP A 6 -44.84 -15.48 -25.79
N ILE A 7 -44.89 -14.68 -26.86
CA ILE A 7 -43.71 -14.02 -27.42
C ILE A 7 -43.17 -12.94 -26.46
N ILE A 8 -44.07 -12.22 -25.79
CA ILE A 8 -43.71 -11.20 -24.80
C ILE A 8 -43.06 -11.86 -23.58
N VAL A 9 -43.61 -12.98 -23.11
CA VAL A 9 -43.05 -13.73 -21.98
C VAL A 9 -41.64 -14.24 -22.30
N ILE A 10 -41.44 -14.80 -23.49
CA ILE A 10 -40.10 -15.27 -23.92
C ILE A 10 -39.11 -14.10 -24.00
N ALA A 11 -39.53 -12.95 -24.55
CA ALA A 11 -38.67 -11.76 -24.64
C ALA A 11 -38.25 -11.24 -23.25
N VAL A 12 -39.17 -11.22 -22.28
CA VAL A 12 -38.88 -10.81 -20.90
C VAL A 12 -37.91 -11.78 -20.21
N VAL A 13 -38.08 -13.09 -20.41
CA VAL A 13 -37.19 -14.11 -19.84
C VAL A 13 -35.79 -14.00 -20.45
N ILE A 14 -35.68 -13.84 -21.77
CA ILE A 14 -34.39 -13.65 -22.45
C ILE A 14 -33.73 -12.36 -21.97
N PHE A 15 -34.48 -11.25 -21.88
CA PHE A 15 -33.95 -9.98 -21.39
C PHE A 15 -33.48 -10.08 -19.92
N TYR A 16 -34.21 -10.79 -19.07
CA TYR A 16 -33.83 -11.02 -17.68
C TYR A 16 -32.53 -11.83 -17.56
N TYR A 17 -32.39 -12.92 -18.33
CA TYR A 17 -31.15 -13.71 -18.33
C TYR A 17 -29.97 -12.95 -18.96
N TRP A 18 -30.20 -12.16 -20.00
CA TRP A 18 -29.17 -11.34 -20.65
C TRP A 18 -28.71 -10.18 -19.75
N SER A 19 -29.64 -9.51 -19.07
CA SER A 19 -29.34 -8.48 -18.06
C SER A 19 -28.56 -9.08 -16.88
N LYS A 20 -28.94 -10.27 -16.42
CA LYS A 20 -28.28 -10.95 -15.30
C LYS A 20 -26.88 -11.47 -15.67
N SER A 21 -26.67 -11.97 -16.90
CA SER A 21 -25.34 -12.42 -17.34
C SER A 21 -24.37 -11.27 -17.63
N ASN A 22 -24.87 -10.10 -18.01
CA ASN A 22 -24.05 -8.90 -18.19
C ASN A 22 -23.67 -8.22 -16.87
N GLN A 23 -24.46 -8.39 -15.80
CA GLN A 23 -24.12 -7.83 -14.49
C GLN A 23 -23.01 -8.60 -13.74
N SER A 24 -22.81 -9.89 -14.03
CA SER A 24 -21.86 -10.73 -13.27
C SER A 24 -20.44 -10.81 -13.84
N ASN A 25 -20.17 -10.23 -15.01
CA ASN A 25 -18.85 -10.35 -15.67
C ASN A 25 -18.12 -9.02 -15.93
N ILE A 26 -18.73 -7.87 -15.63
CA ILE A 26 -18.15 -6.55 -15.99
C ILE A 26 -17.38 -5.89 -14.83
N GLN A 27 -17.40 -6.42 -13.61
CA GLN A 27 -16.96 -5.66 -12.43
C GLN A 27 -15.65 -6.15 -11.73
N THR A 28 -14.89 -7.06 -12.31
CA THR A 28 -13.66 -7.61 -11.67
C THR A 28 -12.33 -7.07 -12.20
N ASN A 29 -12.33 -6.25 -13.25
CA ASN A 29 -11.11 -5.71 -13.88
C ASN A 29 -11.20 -4.20 -14.17
N SER A 30 -11.80 -3.41 -13.29
CA SER A 30 -11.76 -1.95 -13.39
C SER A 30 -10.61 -1.37 -12.58
N SER A 31 -10.13 -0.18 -12.97
CA SER A 31 -9.15 0.56 -12.17
C SER A 31 -9.73 0.96 -10.80
N GLU A 32 -11.01 1.32 -10.73
CA GLU A 32 -11.72 1.66 -9.49
C GLU A 32 -11.71 0.50 -8.48
N TYR A 33 -11.91 -0.73 -8.94
CA TYR A 33 -11.86 -1.92 -8.06
C TYR A 33 -10.49 -2.09 -7.40
N PHE A 34 -9.41 -1.97 -8.17
CA PHE A 34 -8.05 -2.05 -7.62
C PHE A 34 -7.73 -0.86 -6.70
N GLU A 35 -8.24 0.33 -7.01
CA GLU A 35 -8.10 1.50 -6.13
C GLU A 35 -8.82 1.32 -4.79
N GLU A 36 -9.99 0.68 -4.79
CA GLU A 36 -10.71 0.33 -3.56
C GLU A 36 -9.91 -0.67 -2.71
N ILE A 37 -9.34 -1.70 -3.34
CA ILE A 37 -8.44 -2.65 -2.67
C ILE A 37 -7.25 -1.92 -2.04
N ALA A 38 -6.58 -1.06 -2.82
CA ALA A 38 -5.45 -0.28 -2.33
C ALA A 38 -5.86 0.62 -1.15
N SER A 39 -7.03 1.26 -1.21
CA SER A 39 -7.56 2.09 -0.12
C SER A 39 -7.77 1.29 1.16
N ARG A 40 -8.34 0.07 1.05
CA ARG A 40 -8.53 -0.81 2.21
C ARG A 40 -7.20 -1.19 2.86
N TYR A 41 -6.22 -1.61 2.07
CA TYR A 41 -4.90 -1.96 2.62
C TYR A 41 -4.13 -0.74 3.15
N LYS A 42 -4.35 0.44 2.57
CA LYS A 42 -3.83 1.70 3.12
C LYS A 42 -4.38 1.95 4.53
N GLU A 43 -5.68 1.75 4.76
CA GLU A 43 -6.26 1.91 6.10
C GLU A 43 -5.55 1.00 7.11
N TYR A 44 -5.38 -0.27 6.79
CA TYR A 44 -4.64 -1.22 7.66
C TYR A 44 -3.17 -0.84 7.84
N LEU A 45 -2.49 -0.36 6.79
CA LEU A 45 -1.10 0.06 6.87
C LEU A 45 -0.91 1.23 7.87
N PHE A 46 -1.85 2.19 7.87
CA PHE A 46 -1.82 3.37 8.74
C PHE A 46 -2.56 3.21 10.07
N GLU A 47 -3.22 2.09 10.30
CA GLU A 47 -3.86 1.79 11.58
C GLU A 47 -2.82 1.84 12.71
N LEU A 48 -3.18 2.55 13.78
CA LEU A 48 -2.37 2.78 14.98
C LEU A 48 -2.07 1.49 15.77
N ALA A 49 -2.70 0.37 15.39
CA ALA A 49 -2.91 -0.81 16.21
C ALA A 49 -1.68 -1.11 17.07
N HIS A 50 -0.51 -1.45 16.53
CA HIS A 50 0.59 -1.87 17.41
C HIS A 50 2.00 -1.46 16.91
N PHE A 51 2.74 -0.85 17.84
CA PHE A 51 4.19 -0.58 17.90
C PHE A 51 4.77 0.64 17.16
N ASP A 52 5.55 1.44 17.91
CA ASP A 52 6.44 2.46 17.37
C ASP A 52 7.67 1.78 16.76
N SER A 53 7.53 1.26 15.55
CA SER A 53 8.60 0.56 14.85
C SER A 53 9.14 1.42 13.69
N PRO A 54 10.45 1.73 13.64
CA PRO A 54 11.03 2.49 12.54
C PRO A 54 10.84 1.79 11.19
N ARG A 55 10.81 0.44 11.18
CA ARG A 55 10.55 -0.35 9.97
C ARG A 55 9.12 -0.21 9.48
N ILE A 56 8.13 -0.12 10.38
CA ILE A 56 6.73 0.15 9.98
C ILE A 56 6.60 1.58 9.43
N ILE A 57 7.28 2.55 10.03
CA ILE A 57 7.31 3.93 9.54
C ILE A 57 7.94 4.02 8.14
N ASP A 58 8.99 3.24 7.87
CA ASP A 58 9.57 3.16 6.52
C ASP A 58 8.54 2.68 5.48
N LEU A 59 7.70 1.69 5.82
CA LEU A 59 6.65 1.19 4.91
C LEU A 59 5.57 2.26 4.66
N GLN A 60 5.17 3.01 5.69
CA GLN A 60 4.23 4.12 5.55
C GLN A 60 4.82 5.26 4.70
N ASP A 61 6.09 5.61 4.92
CA ASP A 61 6.80 6.61 4.12
C ASP A 61 6.94 6.18 2.65
N LYS A 62 7.22 4.89 2.40
CA LYS A 62 7.19 4.30 1.06
C LYS A 62 5.83 4.48 0.39
N HIS A 63 4.75 4.12 1.09
CA HIS A 63 3.39 4.33 0.58
C HIS A 63 3.15 5.78 0.18
N LEU A 64 3.44 6.75 1.05
CA LEU A 64 3.18 8.18 0.77
C LEU A 64 3.90 8.66 -0.51
N VAL A 65 5.16 8.25 -0.71
CA VAL A 65 5.90 8.63 -1.92
C VAL A 65 5.37 7.89 -3.15
N MET A 66 5.08 6.60 -3.03
CA MET A 66 4.60 5.81 -4.15
C MET A 66 3.17 6.15 -4.56
N GLU A 67 2.32 6.60 -3.65
CA GLU A 67 1.00 7.14 -3.96
C GLU A 67 1.11 8.37 -4.88
N ILE A 68 2.08 9.26 -4.62
CA ILE A 68 2.35 10.41 -5.50
C ILE A 68 2.79 9.94 -6.89
N ASN A 69 3.69 8.95 -6.96
CA ASN A 69 4.15 8.38 -8.22
C ASN A 69 3.01 7.70 -8.99
N TYR A 70 2.16 6.94 -8.29
CA TYR A 70 0.96 6.32 -8.84
C TYR A 70 0.03 7.37 -9.44
N LEU A 71 -0.29 8.44 -8.71
CA LEU A 71 -1.17 9.51 -9.19
C LEU A 71 -0.60 10.21 -10.44
N ARG A 72 0.71 10.42 -10.51
CA ARG A 72 1.38 10.96 -11.71
C ARG A 72 1.24 10.01 -12.91
N LEU A 73 1.43 8.70 -12.70
CA LEU A 73 1.24 7.70 -13.74
C LEU A 73 -0.21 7.66 -14.21
N LYS A 74 -1.17 7.62 -13.28
CA LYS A 74 -2.61 7.63 -13.56
C LYS A 74 -3.00 8.82 -14.44
N GLN A 75 -2.45 10.01 -14.17
CA GLN A 75 -2.65 11.19 -15.01
C GLN A 75 -2.00 11.04 -16.39
N ARG A 76 -0.75 10.56 -16.47
CA ARG A 76 -0.01 10.40 -17.74
C ARG A 76 -0.67 9.41 -18.69
N ILE A 77 -1.21 8.31 -18.16
CA ILE A 77 -1.81 7.22 -18.94
C ILE A 77 -3.33 7.31 -19.00
N SER A 78 -3.92 8.44 -18.62
CA SER A 78 -5.39 8.61 -18.52
C SER A 78 -6.16 8.33 -19.81
N HIS A 79 -5.46 8.37 -20.95
CA HIS A 79 -6.00 8.11 -22.28
C HIS A 79 -5.93 6.62 -22.69
N ASN A 80 -5.27 5.77 -21.91
CA ASN A 80 -5.08 4.35 -22.18
C ASN A 80 -5.66 3.51 -21.03
N GLU A 81 -6.91 3.05 -21.21
CA GLU A 81 -7.63 2.32 -20.17
C GLU A 81 -6.96 0.99 -19.79
N GLU A 82 -6.35 0.27 -20.74
CA GLU A 82 -5.63 -0.97 -20.46
C GLU A 82 -4.45 -0.72 -19.51
N LYS A 83 -3.62 0.28 -19.82
CA LYS A 83 -2.50 0.67 -18.96
C LYS A 83 -2.96 1.23 -17.62
N LYS A 84 -4.09 1.94 -17.60
CA LYS A 84 -4.67 2.45 -16.36
C LYS A 84 -5.08 1.32 -15.42
N ILE A 85 -5.70 0.27 -15.95
CA ILE A 85 -6.05 -0.94 -15.18
C ILE A 85 -4.79 -1.66 -14.71
N GLU A 86 -3.79 -1.82 -15.57
CA GLU A 86 -2.50 -2.43 -15.24
C GLU A 86 -1.81 -1.70 -14.08
N ILE A 87 -1.68 -0.37 -14.15
CA ILE A 87 -1.04 0.42 -13.11
C ILE A 87 -1.87 0.47 -11.82
N ALA A 88 -3.20 0.45 -11.91
CA ALA A 88 -4.05 0.34 -10.73
C ALA A 88 -3.87 -1.03 -10.04
N ARG A 89 -3.76 -2.11 -10.80
CA ARG A 89 -3.47 -3.46 -10.26
C ARG A 89 -2.10 -3.50 -9.59
N ASP A 90 -1.05 -3.00 -10.25
CA ASP A 90 0.29 -2.92 -9.67
C ASP A 90 0.29 -2.12 -8.37
N TRP A 91 -0.46 -1.01 -8.33
CA TRP A 91 -0.62 -0.19 -7.14
C TRP A 91 -1.32 -0.96 -6.00
N ALA A 92 -2.41 -1.67 -6.31
CA ALA A 92 -3.09 -2.50 -5.32
C ALA A 92 -2.18 -3.58 -4.74
N SER A 93 -1.47 -4.31 -5.59
CA SER A 93 -0.48 -5.32 -5.17
C SER A 93 0.63 -4.69 -4.33
N TYR A 94 1.12 -3.51 -4.70
CA TYR A 94 2.13 -2.79 -3.93
C TYR A 94 1.66 -2.46 -2.51
N VAL A 95 0.47 -1.86 -2.36
CA VAL A 95 -0.06 -1.48 -1.05
C VAL A 95 -0.38 -2.71 -0.20
N GLN A 96 -0.90 -3.78 -0.82
CA GLN A 96 -1.09 -5.06 -0.15
C GLN A 96 0.23 -5.62 0.39
N SER A 97 1.28 -5.68 -0.43
CA SER A 97 2.59 -6.19 -0.02
C SER A 97 3.22 -5.33 1.09
N LEU A 98 3.04 -4.01 1.07
CA LEU A 98 3.45 -3.18 2.21
C LEU A 98 2.71 -3.55 3.51
N ASN A 99 1.43 -3.86 3.42
CA ASN A 99 0.64 -4.30 4.57
C ASN A 99 1.02 -5.71 5.06
N GLU A 100 1.38 -6.61 4.16
CA GLU A 100 1.91 -7.94 4.49
C GLU A 100 3.26 -7.84 5.20
N LEU A 101 4.16 -6.98 4.72
CA LEU A 101 5.43 -6.66 5.40
C LEU A 101 5.20 -6.06 6.80
N LYS A 102 4.22 -5.17 6.95
CA LYS A 102 3.81 -4.65 8.27
C LYS A 102 3.36 -5.80 9.16
N SER A 103 2.47 -6.65 8.68
CA SER A 103 1.92 -7.77 9.46
C SER A 103 3.00 -8.75 9.90
N ALA A 104 3.90 -9.14 8.99
CA ALA A 104 5.04 -10.00 9.31
C ALA A 104 5.93 -9.34 10.37
N ARG A 105 6.18 -8.03 10.26
CA ARG A 105 6.99 -7.31 11.25
C ARG A 105 6.32 -7.26 12.62
N VAL A 106 5.01 -7.04 12.67
CA VAL A 106 4.24 -7.02 13.93
C VAL A 106 4.32 -8.39 14.61
N LEU A 107 4.22 -9.48 13.87
CA LEU A 107 4.36 -10.83 14.43
C LEU A 107 5.75 -11.04 15.04
N LEU A 108 6.80 -10.62 14.34
CA LEU A 108 8.17 -10.67 14.87
C LEU A 108 8.37 -9.78 16.11
N ASP A 109 7.76 -8.60 16.15
CA ASP A 109 7.87 -7.70 17.31
C ASP A 109 7.10 -8.25 18.54
N VAL A 110 6.18 -9.20 18.36
CA VAL A 110 5.42 -9.87 19.44
C VAL A 110 6.10 -11.16 19.91
N ASP A 111 6.69 -11.94 19.00
CA ASP A 111 7.42 -13.17 19.30
C ASP A 111 8.83 -13.10 18.69
N MET A 112 9.84 -13.15 19.56
CA MET A 112 11.26 -13.07 19.18
C MET A 112 11.94 -14.45 19.18
N SER A 113 11.16 -15.54 19.15
CA SER A 113 11.67 -16.91 19.00
C SER A 113 12.38 -17.10 17.65
N GLU A 114 13.30 -18.07 17.56
CA GLU A 114 13.98 -18.43 16.31
C GLU A 114 12.98 -18.80 15.20
N SER A 115 11.91 -19.51 15.57
CA SER A 115 10.78 -19.81 14.67
C SER A 115 10.07 -18.55 14.15
N ALA A 116 9.91 -17.51 14.99
CA ALA A 116 9.29 -16.27 14.55
C ALA A 116 10.18 -15.48 13.58
N TYR A 117 11.50 -15.55 13.76
CA TYR A 117 12.47 -15.03 12.79
C TYR A 117 12.39 -15.75 11.44
N GLU A 118 12.41 -17.08 11.42
CA GLU A 118 12.26 -17.86 10.18
C GLU A 118 10.94 -17.56 9.47
N ASN A 119 9.85 -17.49 10.22
CA ASN A 119 8.53 -17.14 9.70
C ASN A 119 8.50 -15.73 9.11
N PHE A 120 9.15 -14.77 9.75
CA PHE A 120 9.27 -13.40 9.22
C PHE A 120 10.07 -13.38 7.91
N GLU A 121 11.21 -14.05 7.86
CA GLU A 121 12.03 -14.12 6.64
C GLU A 121 11.25 -14.75 5.49
N GLU A 122 10.55 -15.86 5.72
CA GLU A 122 9.74 -16.50 4.69
C GLU A 122 8.57 -15.63 4.25
N ALA A 123 7.78 -15.11 5.20
CA ALA A 123 6.60 -14.31 4.91
C ALA A 123 6.91 -12.97 4.23
N SER A 124 8.14 -12.47 4.35
CA SER A 124 8.54 -11.18 3.77
C SER A 124 9.15 -11.28 2.38
N LYS A 125 9.58 -12.47 1.92
CA LYS A 125 10.26 -12.66 0.62
C LYS A 125 9.45 -12.16 -0.58
N GLU A 126 8.27 -12.73 -0.78
CA GLU A 126 7.41 -12.37 -1.92
C GLU A 126 6.95 -10.91 -1.86
N PRO A 127 6.48 -10.38 -0.71
CA PRO A 127 6.16 -8.96 -0.59
C PRO A 127 7.32 -8.03 -0.93
N TYR A 128 8.56 -8.35 -0.54
CA TYR A 128 9.73 -7.56 -0.93
C TYR A 128 9.93 -7.57 -2.46
N ILE A 129 9.80 -8.72 -3.11
CA ILE A 129 9.92 -8.83 -4.57
C ILE A 129 8.88 -7.96 -5.27
N ILE A 130 7.60 -8.08 -4.89
CA ILE A 130 6.50 -7.30 -5.48
C ILE A 130 6.76 -5.80 -5.30
N THR A 131 7.14 -5.37 -4.09
CA THR A 131 7.41 -3.94 -3.86
C THR A 131 8.56 -3.41 -4.72
N GLU A 132 9.65 -4.17 -4.86
CA GLU A 132 10.78 -3.77 -5.71
C GLU A 132 10.43 -3.72 -7.19
N GLU A 133 9.67 -4.70 -7.69
CA GLU A 133 9.29 -4.78 -9.10
C GLU A 133 8.39 -3.61 -9.51
N VAL A 134 7.38 -3.29 -8.68
CA VAL A 134 6.50 -2.14 -8.92
C VAL A 134 7.28 -0.83 -8.82
N GLU A 135 8.17 -0.67 -7.83
CA GLU A 135 9.04 0.51 -7.71
C GLU A 135 9.92 0.68 -8.97
N LYS A 136 10.55 -0.39 -9.46
CA LYS A 136 11.36 -0.39 -10.70
C LYS A 136 10.50 -0.04 -11.92
N LYS A 137 9.30 -0.61 -12.04
CA LYS A 137 8.36 -0.35 -13.14
C LYS A 137 7.91 1.11 -13.15
N PHE A 138 7.47 1.63 -12.01
CA PHE A 138 7.01 3.02 -11.89
C PHE A 138 8.14 4.01 -12.20
N LYS A 139 9.36 3.71 -11.71
CA LYS A 139 10.55 4.50 -12.04
C LYS A 139 10.87 4.49 -13.53
N SER A 140 10.75 3.33 -14.19
CA SER A 140 10.94 3.22 -15.65
C SER A 140 9.94 4.08 -16.43
N LEU A 141 8.67 4.05 -16.03
CA LEU A 141 7.58 4.76 -16.71
C LEU A 141 7.58 6.28 -16.44
N LEU A 142 7.98 6.70 -15.23
CA LEU A 142 8.05 8.13 -14.86
C LEU A 142 9.37 8.78 -15.29
N GLY A 143 10.46 8.02 -15.35
CA GLY A 143 11.79 8.54 -15.69
C GLY A 143 12.24 9.63 -14.72
N LYS A 144 12.45 10.84 -15.25
CA LYS A 144 12.91 12.00 -14.45
C LYS A 144 11.86 12.49 -13.45
N ASP A 145 10.58 12.22 -13.69
CA ASP A 145 9.48 12.65 -12.83
C ASP A 145 9.21 11.69 -11.66
N PHE A 146 9.99 10.62 -11.55
CA PHE A 146 9.90 9.69 -10.43
C PHE A 146 10.34 10.37 -9.13
N GLN A 147 9.46 10.45 -8.16
CA GLN A 147 9.81 10.92 -6.83
C GLN A 147 10.59 9.83 -6.10
N LYS A 148 11.83 10.17 -5.71
CA LYS A 148 12.70 9.26 -4.97
C LYS A 148 12.10 8.93 -3.60
N LEU A 149 12.15 7.66 -3.24
CA LEU A 149 11.73 7.17 -1.93
C LEU A 149 12.54 7.83 -0.80
N LEU A 150 11.88 7.97 0.34
CA LEU A 150 12.53 8.43 1.58
C LEU A 150 13.53 7.37 2.07
N PRO A 151 14.60 7.79 2.77
CA PRO A 151 15.58 6.86 3.26
C PRO A 151 14.97 5.94 4.31
N ASN A 152 15.34 4.66 4.27
CA ASN A 152 14.92 3.68 5.26
C ASN A 152 15.75 3.76 6.55
N TYR A 153 15.43 2.93 7.54
CA TYR A 153 16.12 2.87 8.83
C TYR A 153 17.64 2.71 8.68
N ASP A 154 18.11 1.79 7.84
CA ASP A 154 19.53 1.50 7.69
C ASP A 154 20.27 2.68 7.04
N GLU A 155 19.66 3.31 6.05
CA GLU A 155 20.19 4.51 5.40
C GLU A 155 20.24 5.70 6.36
N ARG A 156 19.18 5.90 7.15
CA ARG A 156 19.10 6.92 8.19
C ARG A 156 20.16 6.71 9.26
N GLN A 157 20.34 5.47 9.73
CA GLN A 157 21.35 5.10 10.72
C GLN A 157 22.77 5.32 10.17
N LYS A 158 23.04 4.91 8.93
CA LYS A 158 24.33 5.16 8.25
C LYS A 158 24.62 6.65 8.12
N LYS A 159 23.62 7.47 7.77
CA LYS A 159 23.77 8.94 7.67
C LYS A 159 24.06 9.57 9.04
N ALA A 160 23.37 9.12 10.08
CA ALA A 160 23.59 9.60 11.44
C ALA A 160 25.01 9.28 11.96
N LYS A 161 25.48 8.05 11.74
CA LYS A 161 26.85 7.62 12.07
C LYS A 161 27.89 8.50 11.38
N LYS A 162 27.72 8.79 10.09
CA LYS A 162 28.62 9.68 9.32
C LYS A 162 28.64 11.12 9.83
N SER A 163 27.53 11.61 10.39
CA SER A 163 27.39 13.00 10.85
C SER A 163 27.96 13.29 12.24
N GLY A 164 28.59 12.31 12.91
CA GLY A 164 29.10 12.47 14.29
C GLY A 164 28.02 12.66 15.36
N LYS A 165 26.72 12.60 14.99
CA LYS A 165 25.58 12.65 15.91
C LYS A 165 25.40 11.36 16.72
N SER A 166 26.17 10.33 16.44
CA SER A 166 26.13 9.04 17.14
C SER A 166 27.16 9.01 18.28
N LYS A 167 26.85 9.63 19.42
CA LYS A 167 27.74 9.62 20.61
C LYS A 167 27.57 8.42 21.54
N SER A 168 26.60 7.53 21.30
CA SER A 168 26.44 6.28 22.05
C SER A 168 25.92 5.16 21.14
N PRO A 169 26.57 3.99 21.08
CA PRO A 169 26.11 2.85 20.29
C PRO A 169 24.87 2.15 20.87
N PHE A 170 24.49 2.44 22.12
CA PHE A 170 23.53 1.60 22.84
C PHE A 170 22.10 2.14 22.91
N PHE A 171 21.86 3.43 22.70
CA PHE A 171 20.52 4.03 22.82
C PHE A 171 20.35 5.28 21.93
N LEU A 172 20.57 5.16 20.61
CA LEU A 172 19.97 6.16 19.72
C LEU A 172 18.49 5.86 19.64
N ASP A 173 17.70 6.71 20.29
CA ASP A 173 16.26 6.76 20.09
C ASP A 173 16.03 7.00 18.60
N TRP A 174 15.60 5.94 17.89
CA TRP A 174 15.46 5.95 16.44
C TRP A 174 14.54 7.09 16.01
N LYS A 175 13.63 7.54 16.88
CA LYS A 175 12.77 8.72 16.71
C LYS A 175 13.53 9.96 16.23
N ILE A 176 14.76 10.16 16.70
CA ILE A 176 15.61 11.28 16.27
C ILE A 176 15.86 11.25 14.75
N PHE A 177 16.05 10.05 14.19
CA PHE A 177 16.29 9.85 12.75
C PHE A 177 15.05 10.07 11.88
N TYR A 178 13.86 10.06 12.49
CA TYR A 178 12.57 10.17 11.83
C TYR A 178 11.90 11.52 12.06
N SER A 179 12.58 12.48 12.69
CA SER A 179 12.08 13.86 12.85
C SER A 179 11.63 14.52 11.53
N ASN A 180 12.14 14.10 10.38
CA ASN A 180 11.70 14.58 9.06
C ASN A 180 10.79 13.60 8.29
N SER A 181 10.36 12.49 8.90
CA SER A 181 9.45 11.51 8.31
C SER A 181 8.01 12.00 8.47
N PRO A 182 7.25 12.18 7.37
CA PRO A 182 5.84 12.55 7.45
C PRO A 182 5.00 11.53 8.23
N SER A 183 5.28 10.24 8.07
CA SER A 183 4.55 9.18 8.77
C SER A 183 4.83 9.20 10.27
N TYR A 184 6.07 9.49 10.67
CA TYR A 184 6.41 9.67 12.07
C TYR A 184 5.75 10.89 12.69
N GLN A 185 5.71 12.03 11.99
CA GLN A 185 5.02 13.23 12.47
C GLN A 185 3.52 12.97 12.65
N ARG A 186 2.89 12.30 11.68
CA ARG A 186 1.48 11.89 11.78
C ARG A 186 1.23 10.96 12.96
N LEU A 187 2.14 10.02 13.24
CA LEU A 187 2.04 9.14 14.40
C LEU A 187 2.06 9.93 15.71
N ILE A 188 2.94 10.93 15.84
CA ILE A 188 2.98 11.81 17.03
C ILE A 188 1.64 12.55 17.18
N GLU A 189 1.16 13.19 16.11
CA GLU A 189 -0.10 13.95 16.13
C GLU A 189 -1.31 13.07 16.53
N LEU A 190 -1.37 11.84 16.05
CA LEU A 190 -2.43 10.90 16.39
C LEU A 190 -2.39 10.52 17.88
N LYS A 191 -1.18 10.30 18.43
CA LYS A 191 -1.01 9.99 19.86
C LYS A 191 -1.39 11.16 20.75
N ASP A 192 -1.05 12.38 20.37
CA ASP A 192 -1.40 13.58 21.13
C ASP A 192 -2.92 13.81 21.14
N LYS A 193 -3.60 13.51 20.02
CA LYS A 193 -5.07 13.50 19.94
C LYS A 193 -5.70 12.42 20.83
N GLU A 194 -5.13 11.22 20.88
CA GLU A 194 -5.65 10.13 21.73
C GLU A 194 -5.46 10.41 23.23
N LYS A 195 -4.39 11.10 23.61
CA LYS A 195 -4.20 11.53 25.00
C LYS A 195 -5.20 12.61 25.41
N SER A 196 -5.37 13.63 24.56
CA SER A 196 -6.30 14.74 24.83
C SER A 196 -7.77 14.34 24.80
N SER A 197 -8.15 13.23 24.15
CA SER A 197 -9.52 12.70 24.21
C SER A 197 -9.82 11.86 25.45
N LYS A 198 -8.79 11.50 26.23
CA LYS A 198 -8.90 10.72 27.47
C LYS A 198 -8.84 11.57 28.75
N GLU A 199 -8.51 12.85 28.63
CA GLU A 199 -8.54 13.87 29.71
C GLU A 199 -9.88 14.62 29.73
#